data_AF-A0A061RBB8-F1
#
_entry.id   AF-A0A061RBB8-F1
#
_cell.length_a   1.000
_cell.length_b   1.000
_cell.length_c   1.000
_cell.angle_alpha   90.00
_cell.angle_beta   90.00
_cell.angle_gamma   90.00
#
_symmetry.space_group_name_H-M   'P 1'
#
loop_
_entity.id
_entity.type
_entity.pdbx_description
1 polymer ?
#
loop_
_entity_poly.entity_id
_entity_poly.type
_entity_poly.pdbx_seq_one_letter_code
_entity_poly.pdbx_strand_id
1 'polypeptide(L)'
;MISCPSLSRVPLQAQPSKHSLLSRSFRQTDYSPGLAARSITQHFKIRKYIRAQAQEDGSSQRSVVNWISEGIKFEKQIFNSAKQALKDSVIPQVYDPEKEEFEVEQLLGVRAMVEEDEGRPFVEYLVKWKDGSPSSWERATNISEDVLRDFENRWWTAAREGDLGTMKEMLQGGKKLLANTLDANRRCALHFTAAIGNADCTRLLLEYGADVNAADKEGYTPLHMAAGYLHTSTVIALLEAGADSEQKDNQGRDPLQLIDSLRPNLPPSVPQLLPKRAALEAVARVMVDSLFEDVEPEKILEERRGESGEREFLVRWKGADDGNNDDDETDSWVSERDLAEDVLADWDNGLEWADAAAILDKRRVDGNVQYLVKWKDGEEDTWEPEQNVEETLIRAYEDEQDKAKAQRRAARKAAAEMNGTENNVPVA
;
A
#
# COMPACT_ATOMS: atom_id res chain seq x y z
N MET A 1 -43.80 10.04 9.38
CA MET A 1 -44.90 10.81 10.01
C MET A 1 -44.83 10.48 11.49
N ILE A 2 -44.39 11.31 12.43
CA ILE A 2 -44.94 12.56 12.99
C ILE A 2 -43.84 13.05 13.96
N SER A 3 -43.16 14.16 13.72
CA SER A 3 -43.48 15.55 14.16
C SER A 3 -43.54 15.77 15.67
N CYS A 4 -42.76 16.78 16.11
CA CYS A 4 -42.72 17.44 17.42
C CYS A 4 -44.10 17.86 17.99
N PRO A 5 -44.15 18.20 19.29
CA PRO A 5 -44.26 19.62 19.72
C PRO A 5 -43.31 19.94 20.90
N SER A 6 -42.49 21.00 20.91
CA SER A 6 -42.70 22.46 20.83
C SER A 6 -43.00 23.16 22.18
N LEU A 7 -42.09 24.09 22.54
CA LEU A 7 -42.28 25.38 23.24
C LEU A 7 -42.65 25.31 24.76
N SER A 8 -42.14 26.12 25.70
CA SER A 8 -41.71 27.53 25.63
C SER A 8 -40.96 28.02 26.91
N ARG A 9 -39.99 28.92 26.70
CA ARG A 9 -39.61 30.17 27.43
C ARG A 9 -39.23 30.19 28.94
N VAL A 10 -37.90 30.35 29.21
CA VAL A 10 -37.15 31.53 29.77
C VAL A 10 -37.79 32.28 30.99
N PRO A 11 -37.07 32.55 32.12
CA PRO A 11 -35.95 33.52 32.11
C PRO A 11 -34.70 33.27 33.00
N LEU A 12 -33.63 33.96 32.60
CA LEU A 12 -32.41 34.23 33.37
C LEU A 12 -32.74 34.94 34.70
N GLN A 13 -32.13 34.49 35.81
CA GLN A 13 -31.14 35.27 36.57
C GLN A 13 -30.71 34.55 37.87
N ALA A 14 -29.47 34.84 38.26
CA ALA A 14 -28.85 34.71 39.59
C ALA A 14 -28.28 33.34 40.03
N GLN A 15 -27.01 33.12 39.71
CA GLN A 15 -26.01 32.56 40.65
C GLN A 15 -25.52 33.70 41.57
N PRO A 16 -24.82 33.48 42.71
CA PRO A 16 -24.39 32.21 43.34
C PRO A 16 -24.60 32.16 44.88
N SER A 17 -24.47 30.98 45.49
CA SER A 17 -23.55 30.80 46.63
C SER A 17 -23.25 29.30 46.85
N LYS A 18 -21.96 28.97 46.67
CA LYS A 18 -21.36 27.66 46.81
C LYS A 18 -21.13 27.38 48.29
N HIS A 19 -22.09 26.80 49.01
CA HIS A 19 -21.86 26.17 50.33
C HIS A 19 -23.05 25.28 50.74
N SER A 20 -23.39 24.28 49.95
CA SER A 20 -24.06 23.06 50.40
C SER A 20 -24.03 22.05 49.26
N LEU A 21 -24.19 20.75 49.54
CA LEU A 21 -24.21 19.62 48.60
C LEU A 21 -22.91 18.82 48.40
N LEU A 22 -22.09 18.61 49.44
CA LEU A 22 -21.24 17.41 49.51
C LEU A 22 -21.19 16.83 50.92
N SER A 23 -22.36 16.53 51.49
CA SER A 23 -22.46 15.66 52.66
C SER A 23 -23.59 14.65 52.45
N ARG A 24 -23.32 13.63 51.64
CA ARG A 24 -23.79 12.24 51.82
C ARG A 24 -23.38 11.37 50.62
N SER A 25 -22.91 10.18 50.94
CA SER A 25 -22.76 9.01 50.07
C SER A 25 -21.48 8.91 49.23
N PHE A 26 -20.36 8.56 49.86
CA PHE A 26 -19.44 7.58 49.30
C PHE A 26 -19.28 6.46 50.32
N ARG A 27 -20.15 5.45 50.22
CA ARG A 27 -19.91 4.12 50.80
C ARG A 27 -18.97 3.37 49.87
N GLN A 28 -18.09 2.59 50.48
CA GLN A 28 -17.17 1.60 49.90
C GLN A 28 -17.62 1.01 48.56
N THR A 29 -16.81 1.21 47.52
CA THR A 29 -16.72 0.32 46.34
C THR A 29 -15.30 0.40 45.77
N ASP A 30 -14.58 -0.73 45.87
CA ASP A 30 -13.58 -1.29 44.96
C ASP A 30 -12.55 -0.34 44.30
N TYR A 31 -11.36 -0.29 44.89
CA TYR A 31 -10.17 0.29 44.28
C TYR A 31 -9.52 -0.70 43.30
N SER A 32 -9.79 -0.53 42.00
CA SER A 32 -9.00 -1.14 40.92
C SER A 32 -7.84 -0.20 40.50
N PRO A 33 -6.60 -0.70 40.34
CA PRO A 33 -5.42 0.11 39.96
C PRO A 33 -5.58 0.91 38.65
N GLY A 34 -6.47 0.49 37.75
CA GLY A 34 -6.73 1.18 36.48
C GLY A 34 -7.36 2.58 36.61
N LEU A 35 -8.03 2.87 37.72
CA LEU A 35 -8.62 4.20 38.00
C LEU A 35 -7.56 5.22 38.42
N ALA A 36 -6.45 4.78 39.03
CA ALA A 36 -5.36 5.68 39.44
C ALA A 36 -4.60 6.25 38.22
N ALA A 37 -4.39 5.44 37.18
CA ALA A 37 -3.75 5.89 35.93
C ALA A 37 -4.62 6.91 35.17
N ARG A 38 -5.95 6.68 35.10
CA ARG A 38 -6.91 7.62 34.50
C ARG A 38 -6.99 8.97 35.24
N SER A 39 -6.82 8.95 36.57
CA SER A 39 -6.78 10.15 37.41
C SER A 39 -5.54 11.03 37.10
N ILE A 40 -4.37 10.41 36.87
CA ILE A 40 -3.12 11.14 36.55
C ILE A 40 -3.20 11.83 35.18
N THR A 41 -3.81 11.18 34.17
CA THR A 41 -3.95 11.78 32.82
C THR A 41 -4.97 12.93 32.80
N GLN A 42 -6.06 12.84 33.59
CA GLN A 42 -6.98 13.97 33.80
C GLN A 42 -6.27 15.14 34.51
N HIS A 43 -5.36 14.85 35.44
CA HIS A 43 -4.62 15.86 36.19
C HIS A 43 -3.69 16.74 35.31
N PHE A 44 -3.07 16.17 34.27
CA PHE A 44 -2.27 16.95 33.32
C PHE A 44 -3.12 17.89 32.45
N LYS A 45 -4.34 17.47 32.09
CA LYS A 45 -5.30 18.31 31.34
C LYS A 45 -5.79 19.48 32.19
N ILE A 46 -6.06 19.25 33.48
CA ILE A 46 -6.43 20.30 34.44
C ILE A 46 -5.28 21.30 34.65
N ARG A 47 -4.02 20.83 34.75
CA ARG A 47 -2.83 21.71 34.86
C ARG A 47 -2.64 22.61 33.63
N LYS A 48 -2.90 22.11 32.42
CA LYS A 48 -2.80 22.90 31.18
C LYS A 48 -3.93 23.94 31.09
N TYR A 49 -5.14 23.57 31.49
CA TYR A 49 -6.30 24.46 31.53
C TYR A 49 -6.15 25.60 32.56
N ILE A 50 -5.65 25.30 33.76
CA ILE A 50 -5.46 26.30 34.82
C ILE A 50 -4.28 27.24 34.51
N ARG A 51 -3.21 26.75 33.86
CA ARG A 51 -2.11 27.63 33.36
C ARG A 51 -2.59 28.61 32.29
N ALA A 52 -3.46 28.17 31.40
CA ALA A 52 -4.04 29.03 30.37
C ALA A 52 -4.92 30.13 31.00
N GLN A 53 -5.74 29.78 31.99
CA GLN A 53 -6.62 30.72 32.69
C GLN A 53 -5.87 31.69 33.63
N ALA A 54 -4.76 31.27 34.24
CA ALA A 54 -3.95 32.14 35.11
C ALA A 54 -3.13 33.21 34.37
N GLN A 55 -3.03 33.13 33.03
CA GLN A 55 -2.46 34.22 32.21
C GLN A 55 -3.50 35.31 31.87
N GLU A 56 -4.80 35.00 31.94
CA GLU A 56 -5.88 35.93 31.56
C GLU A 56 -6.39 36.76 32.74
N ASP A 57 -6.44 36.21 33.95
CA ASP A 57 -6.89 36.95 35.14
C ASP A 57 -5.72 37.24 36.08
N GLY A 58 -5.33 38.52 36.16
CA GLY A 58 -4.25 39.09 37.00
C GLY A 58 -4.45 38.98 38.53
N SER A 59 -4.95 37.83 38.99
CA SER A 59 -5.01 37.45 40.39
C SER A 59 -3.62 37.04 40.90
N SER A 60 -3.25 37.52 42.08
CA SER A 60 -1.90 37.38 42.67
C SER A 60 -1.39 35.94 42.62
N GLN A 61 -0.39 35.70 41.78
CA GLN A 61 0.26 34.40 41.55
C GLN A 61 0.64 33.67 42.86
N ARG A 62 0.86 34.40 43.96
CA ARG A 62 1.20 33.81 45.26
C ARG A 62 0.08 32.99 45.89
N SER A 63 -1.18 33.36 45.73
CA SER A 63 -2.30 32.65 46.37
C SER A 63 -2.61 31.33 45.65
N VAL A 64 -2.54 31.34 44.31
CA VAL A 64 -2.72 30.14 43.49
C VAL A 64 -1.55 29.18 43.67
N VAL A 65 -0.31 29.68 43.73
CA VAL A 65 0.87 28.86 44.00
C VAL A 65 0.84 28.26 45.42
N ASN A 66 0.42 29.01 46.44
CA ASN A 66 0.25 28.46 47.78
C ASN A 66 -0.85 27.41 47.85
N TRP A 67 -2.00 27.62 47.18
CA TRP A 67 -3.07 26.62 47.13
C TRP A 67 -2.63 25.34 46.41
N ILE A 68 -1.88 25.47 45.30
CA ILE A 68 -1.28 24.32 44.59
C ILE A 68 -0.24 23.62 45.48
N SER A 69 0.58 24.37 46.21
CA SER A 69 1.62 23.80 47.08
C SER A 69 1.00 23.05 48.26
N GLU A 70 -0.06 23.59 48.87
CA GLU A 70 -0.84 22.93 49.93
C GLU A 70 -1.58 21.69 49.39
N GLY A 71 -2.15 21.76 48.19
CA GLY A 71 -2.76 20.60 47.51
C GLY A 71 -1.76 19.48 47.23
N ILE A 72 -0.55 19.82 46.77
CA ILE A 72 0.53 18.85 46.53
C ILE A 72 1.02 18.24 47.85
N LYS A 73 1.10 19.02 48.95
CA LYS A 73 1.45 18.48 50.27
C LYS A 73 0.38 17.51 50.77
N PHE A 74 -0.90 17.86 50.61
CA PHE A 74 -2.02 17.01 50.99
C PHE A 74 -2.08 15.72 50.17
N GLU A 75 -1.86 15.79 48.86
CA GLU A 75 -1.78 14.60 48.00
C GLU A 75 -0.55 13.73 48.30
N LYS A 76 0.61 14.32 48.60
CA LYS A 76 1.77 13.57 49.08
C LYS A 76 1.49 12.90 50.42
N GLN A 77 0.72 13.54 51.30
CA GLN A 77 0.32 12.97 52.57
C GLN A 77 -0.65 11.80 52.36
N ILE A 78 -1.65 11.94 51.47
CA ILE A 78 -2.54 10.82 51.10
C ILE A 78 -1.74 9.69 50.43
N PHE A 79 -0.82 10.00 49.52
CA PHE A 79 0.01 9.00 48.84
C PHE A 79 0.92 8.27 49.83
N ASN A 80 1.54 8.98 50.77
CA ASN A 80 2.38 8.37 51.79
C ASN A 80 1.58 7.59 52.83
N SER A 81 0.38 8.08 53.21
CA SER A 81 -0.54 7.34 54.07
C SER A 81 -1.11 6.11 53.36
N ALA A 82 -1.38 6.17 52.05
CA ALA A 82 -1.79 5.02 51.25
C ALA A 82 -0.64 4.02 51.07
N LYS A 83 0.59 4.50 50.85
CA LYS A 83 1.80 3.67 50.77
C LYS A 83 2.13 3.00 52.11
N GLN A 84 1.92 3.71 53.21
CA GLN A 84 2.07 3.18 54.56
C GLN A 84 0.95 2.20 54.89
N ALA A 85 -0.29 2.49 54.51
CA ALA A 85 -1.41 1.56 54.60
C ALA A 85 -1.21 0.32 53.72
N LEU A 86 -0.52 0.42 52.58
CA LEU A 86 -0.14 -0.71 51.73
C LEU A 86 0.98 -1.56 52.35
N LYS A 87 1.89 -0.93 53.12
CA LYS A 87 2.95 -1.60 53.88
C LYS A 87 2.42 -2.27 55.16
N ASP A 88 1.44 -1.65 55.80
CA ASP A 88 0.83 -2.11 57.06
C ASP A 88 -0.35 -3.05 56.80
N SER A 89 -0.95 -3.00 55.60
CA SER A 89 -1.80 -4.07 55.12
C SER A 89 -0.92 -5.27 54.82
N VAL A 90 -0.85 -6.19 55.78
CA VAL A 90 -0.74 -7.60 55.46
C VAL A 90 -2.01 -7.96 54.68
N ILE A 91 -2.05 -7.56 53.40
CA ILE A 91 -2.72 -8.36 52.40
C ILE A 91 -2.05 -9.71 52.59
N PRO A 92 -2.78 -10.79 52.92
CA PRO A 92 -2.20 -12.08 52.67
C PRO A 92 -1.94 -12.07 51.17
N GLN A 93 -0.69 -11.82 50.77
CA GLN A 93 -0.15 -12.61 49.70
C GLN A 93 -0.56 -14.00 50.12
N VAL A 94 -1.49 -14.60 49.38
CA VAL A 94 -1.50 -16.05 49.28
C VAL A 94 -0.17 -16.35 48.58
N TYR A 95 0.91 -16.20 49.35
CA TYR A 95 2.21 -16.74 49.07
C TYR A 95 1.98 -18.20 49.34
N ASP A 96 1.62 -18.88 48.28
CA ASP A 96 1.68 -20.31 48.22
C ASP A 96 3.17 -20.66 48.11
N PRO A 97 3.82 -21.14 49.19
CA PRO A 97 5.24 -21.50 49.15
C PRO A 97 5.52 -22.68 48.21
N GLU A 98 4.49 -23.31 47.65
CA GLU A 98 4.60 -24.36 46.63
C GLU A 98 4.43 -23.84 45.19
N LYS A 99 4.16 -22.54 44.98
CA LYS A 99 4.28 -21.94 43.65
C LYS A 99 5.76 -21.82 43.31
N GLU A 100 6.29 -22.87 42.69
CA GLU A 100 7.61 -22.87 42.06
C GLU A 100 7.74 -21.63 41.18
N GLU A 101 8.50 -20.63 41.63
CA GLU A 101 8.92 -19.49 40.81
C GLU A 101 9.92 -20.02 39.79
N PHE A 102 9.41 -20.54 38.68
CA PHE A 102 10.26 -20.97 37.58
C PHE A 102 10.84 -19.73 36.89
N GLU A 103 12.17 -19.60 36.95
CA GLU A 103 12.86 -18.53 36.24
C GLU A 103 12.80 -18.76 34.73
N VAL A 104 12.25 -17.78 34.02
CA VAL A 104 12.25 -17.75 32.55
C VAL A 104 13.68 -17.50 32.05
N GLU A 105 14.16 -18.37 31.15
CA GLU A 105 15.42 -18.17 30.43
C GLU A 105 15.21 -17.23 29.24
N GLN A 106 14.22 -17.53 28.41
CA GLN A 106 13.97 -16.84 27.14
C GLN A 106 12.55 -17.08 26.64
N LEU A 107 11.94 -16.09 26.00
CA LEU A 107 10.71 -16.27 25.22
C LEU A 107 11.05 -16.56 23.76
N LEU A 108 10.48 -17.64 23.22
CA LEU A 108 10.78 -18.16 21.88
C LEU A 108 9.67 -17.88 20.86
N GLY A 109 8.45 -17.61 21.31
CA GLY A 109 7.29 -17.50 20.42
C GLY A 109 6.10 -16.84 21.09
N VAL A 110 5.11 -16.47 20.28
CA VAL A 110 3.90 -15.78 20.71
C VAL A 110 2.69 -16.24 19.89
N ARG A 111 1.56 -16.51 20.54
CA ARG A 111 0.31 -16.88 19.85
C ARG A 111 -0.89 -16.23 20.51
N ALA A 112 -1.91 -15.95 19.71
CA ALA A 112 -3.20 -15.48 20.19
C ALA A 112 -4.16 -16.68 20.28
N MET A 113 -4.83 -16.81 21.42
CA MET A 113 -5.81 -17.84 21.71
C MET A 113 -7.13 -17.17 22.13
N VAL A 114 -8.22 -17.92 22.09
CA VAL A 114 -9.54 -17.46 22.52
C VAL A 114 -10.03 -18.41 23.61
N GLU A 115 -10.50 -17.88 24.74
CA GLU A 115 -11.09 -18.70 25.79
C GLU A 115 -12.39 -19.35 25.29
N GLU A 116 -12.53 -20.67 25.52
CA GLU A 116 -13.63 -21.47 24.99
C GLU A 116 -15.01 -21.01 25.51
N ASP A 117 -15.07 -20.51 26.75
CA ASP A 117 -16.33 -20.22 27.43
C ASP A 117 -16.86 -18.80 27.17
N GLU A 118 -15.99 -17.82 26.96
CA GLU A 118 -16.36 -16.38 26.92
C GLU A 118 -15.92 -15.67 25.64
N GLY A 119 -15.21 -16.36 24.74
CA GLY A 119 -14.70 -15.75 23.51
C GLY A 119 -13.67 -14.64 23.75
N ARG A 120 -13.10 -14.53 24.96
CA ARG A 120 -12.10 -13.52 25.29
C ARG A 120 -10.76 -13.87 24.66
N PRO A 121 -10.18 -13.00 23.80
CA PRO A 121 -8.85 -13.25 23.25
C PRO A 121 -7.79 -13.01 24.31
N PHE A 122 -6.78 -13.89 24.36
CA PHE A 122 -5.61 -13.75 25.21
C PHE A 122 -4.35 -14.18 24.45
N VAL A 123 -3.19 -13.75 24.96
CA VAL A 123 -1.89 -14.02 24.34
C VAL A 123 -1.09 -14.99 25.22
N GLU A 124 -0.48 -15.98 24.58
CA GLU A 124 0.46 -16.90 25.20
C GLU A 124 1.84 -16.76 24.57
N TYR A 125 2.87 -16.98 25.36
CA TYR A 125 4.25 -17.00 24.93
C TYR A 125 4.86 -18.38 25.17
N LEU A 126 5.71 -18.81 24.25
CA LEU A 126 6.48 -20.04 24.40
C LEU A 126 7.70 -19.74 25.28
N VAL A 127 7.71 -20.29 26.48
CA VAL A 127 8.72 -20.06 27.50
C VAL A 127 9.77 -21.17 27.45
N LYS A 128 11.04 -20.79 27.40
CA LYS A 128 12.17 -21.67 27.71
C LYS A 128 12.58 -21.44 29.16
N TRP A 129 12.60 -22.51 29.95
CA TRP A 129 12.86 -22.46 31.39
C TRP A 129 14.34 -22.65 31.71
N LYS A 130 14.86 -21.93 32.71
CA LYS A 130 16.28 -22.02 33.10
C LYS A 130 16.67 -23.34 33.78
N ASP A 131 15.70 -24.01 34.39
CA ASP A 131 15.86 -25.29 35.07
C ASP A 131 16.05 -26.47 34.09
N GLY A 132 15.94 -26.22 32.77
CA GLY A 132 16.01 -27.24 31.73
C GLY A 132 14.69 -27.97 31.49
N SER A 133 13.60 -27.54 32.14
CA SER A 133 12.25 -28.04 31.87
C SER A 133 11.86 -27.81 30.41
N PRO A 134 11.04 -28.71 29.83
CA PRO A 134 10.62 -28.57 28.43
C PRO A 134 9.85 -27.27 28.21
N SER A 135 10.05 -26.64 27.05
CA SER A 135 9.37 -25.39 26.73
C SER A 135 7.84 -25.54 26.77
N SER A 136 7.16 -24.63 27.47
CA SER A 136 5.70 -24.62 27.62
C SER A 136 5.10 -23.29 27.17
N TRP A 137 3.83 -23.33 26.78
CA TRP A 137 3.06 -22.13 26.45
C TRP A 137 2.46 -21.55 27.74
N GLU A 138 2.82 -20.32 28.07
CA GLU A 138 2.34 -19.62 29.26
C GLU A 138 1.58 -18.36 28.89
N ARG A 139 0.53 -18.06 29.66
CA ARG A 139 -0.23 -16.81 29.50
C ARG A 139 0.65 -15.61 29.77
N ALA A 140 0.45 -14.53 29.03
CA ALA A 140 1.13 -13.25 29.27
C ALA A 140 1.00 -12.77 30.73
N THR A 141 -0.12 -13.07 31.40
CA THR A 141 -0.37 -12.72 32.81
C THR A 141 0.49 -13.48 33.81
N ASN A 142 1.05 -14.63 33.41
CA ASN A 142 1.92 -15.46 34.25
C ASN A 142 3.40 -15.07 34.10
N ILE A 143 3.73 -14.24 33.12
CA ILE A 143 5.10 -13.85 32.79
C ILE A 143 5.37 -12.44 33.32
N SER A 144 6.56 -12.21 33.85
CA SER A 144 6.99 -10.88 34.30
C SER A 144 6.97 -9.86 33.15
N GLU A 145 6.46 -8.66 33.41
CA GLU A 145 6.41 -7.55 32.44
C GLU A 145 7.79 -7.19 31.88
N ASP A 146 8.85 -7.34 32.67
CA ASP A 146 10.23 -7.09 32.22
C ASP A 146 10.67 -8.08 31.13
N VAL A 147 10.31 -9.36 31.27
CA VAL A 147 10.65 -10.42 30.31
C VAL A 147 9.88 -10.23 29.00
N LEU A 148 8.61 -9.84 29.08
CA LEU A 148 7.80 -9.50 27.91
C LEU A 148 8.40 -8.29 27.17
N ARG A 149 8.79 -7.25 27.91
CA ARG A 149 9.42 -6.05 27.34
C ARG A 149 10.75 -6.38 26.66
N ASP A 150 11.56 -7.26 27.23
CA ASP A 150 12.83 -7.69 26.63
C ASP A 150 12.61 -8.47 25.32
N PHE A 151 11.58 -9.32 25.26
CA PHE A 151 11.19 -10.01 24.03
C PHE A 151 10.73 -9.02 22.94
N GLU A 152 9.87 -8.06 23.28
CA GLU A 152 9.43 -7.03 22.33
C GLU A 152 10.59 -6.13 21.88
N ASN A 153 11.48 -5.75 22.78
CA ASN A 153 12.67 -4.96 22.46
C ASN A 153 13.60 -5.72 21.50
N ARG A 154 13.77 -7.04 21.68
CA ARG A 154 14.53 -7.88 20.76
C ARG A 154 13.92 -7.86 19.36
N TRP A 155 12.59 -7.99 19.26
CA TRP A 155 11.87 -7.93 17.98
C TRP A 155 12.06 -6.58 17.27
N TRP A 156 11.80 -5.48 17.98
CA TRP A 156 11.90 -4.14 17.38
C TRP A 156 13.34 -3.73 17.05
N THR A 157 14.33 -4.20 17.81
CA THR A 157 15.75 -4.01 17.48
C THR A 157 16.09 -4.78 16.20
N ALA A 158 15.71 -6.06 16.10
CA ALA A 158 15.95 -6.86 14.90
C ALA A 158 15.31 -6.25 13.65
N ALA A 159 14.07 -5.74 13.75
CA ALA A 159 13.39 -5.07 12.64
C ALA A 159 14.06 -3.75 12.22
N ARG A 160 14.66 -3.00 13.15
CA ARG A 160 15.36 -1.72 12.89
C ARG A 160 16.78 -1.91 12.37
N GLU A 161 17.41 -3.04 12.65
CA GLU A 161 18.74 -3.37 12.16
C GLU A 161 18.69 -4.23 10.88
N GLY A 162 17.54 -4.83 10.59
CA GLY A 162 17.38 -5.78 9.48
C GLY A 162 18.06 -7.12 9.78
N ASP A 163 18.05 -7.57 11.03
CA ASP A 163 18.62 -8.86 11.44
C ASP A 163 17.69 -10.02 11.04
N LEU A 164 17.94 -10.57 9.85
CA LEU A 164 17.20 -11.70 9.30
C LEU A 164 17.22 -12.94 10.21
N GLY A 165 18.35 -13.20 10.88
CA GLY A 165 18.53 -14.40 11.71
C GLY A 165 17.62 -14.36 12.93
N THR A 166 17.68 -13.27 13.68
CA THR A 166 16.83 -13.06 14.86
C THR A 166 15.35 -12.98 14.47
N MET A 167 15.00 -12.28 13.39
CA MET A 167 13.61 -12.21 12.93
C MET A 167 13.07 -13.59 12.55
N LYS A 168 13.85 -14.40 11.85
CA LYS A 168 13.45 -15.78 11.47
C LYS A 168 13.25 -16.68 12.69
N GLU A 169 14.14 -16.62 13.67
CA GLU A 169 14.01 -17.36 14.93
C GLU A 169 12.70 -16.99 15.65
N MET A 170 12.43 -15.69 15.82
CA MET A 170 11.24 -15.23 16.53
C MET A 170 9.94 -15.49 15.76
N LEU A 171 9.96 -15.41 14.42
CA LEU A 171 8.80 -15.70 13.58
C LEU A 171 8.42 -17.18 13.54
N GLN A 172 9.37 -18.11 13.70
CA GLN A 172 9.07 -19.54 13.82
C GLN A 172 8.14 -19.82 15.00
N GLY A 173 8.32 -19.11 16.12
CA GLY A 173 7.46 -19.21 17.29
C GLY A 173 6.26 -18.26 17.28
N GLY A 174 6.36 -17.09 16.64
CA GLY A 174 5.36 -16.01 16.67
C GLY A 174 4.36 -15.94 15.50
N LYS A 175 4.73 -16.55 14.37
CA LYS A 175 4.00 -16.56 13.10
C LYS A 175 3.39 -15.18 12.73
N LYS A 176 2.14 -15.18 12.25
CA LYS A 176 1.39 -14.01 11.76
C LYS A 176 1.15 -12.94 12.82
N LEU A 177 1.04 -13.33 14.09
CA LEU A 177 0.78 -12.38 15.18
C LEU A 177 1.95 -11.42 15.34
N LEU A 178 3.17 -11.97 15.40
CA LEU A 178 4.38 -11.17 15.56
C LEU A 178 4.64 -10.26 14.35
N ALA A 179 4.43 -10.79 13.14
CA ALA A 179 4.61 -10.05 11.88
C ALA A 179 3.72 -8.78 11.79
N ASN A 180 2.52 -8.83 12.36
CA ASN A 180 1.54 -7.74 12.34
C ASN A 180 1.49 -6.90 13.62
N THR A 181 2.46 -7.09 14.53
CA THR A 181 2.58 -6.22 15.71
C THR A 181 2.81 -4.77 15.29
N LEU A 182 2.20 -3.85 16.03
CA LEU A 182 2.26 -2.42 15.76
C LEU A 182 3.00 -1.70 16.88
N ASP A 183 3.86 -0.75 16.51
CA ASP A 183 4.51 0.13 17.47
C ASP A 183 3.59 1.27 17.94
N ALA A 184 4.11 2.16 18.80
CA ALA A 184 3.37 3.31 19.30
C ALA A 184 2.84 4.25 18.19
N ASN A 185 3.41 4.20 16.98
CA ASN A 185 3.03 4.97 15.79
C ASN A 185 2.22 4.17 14.77
N ARG A 186 1.69 3.01 15.16
CA ARG A 186 0.97 2.07 14.27
C ARG A 186 1.83 1.53 13.13
N ARG A 187 3.16 1.50 13.27
CA ARG A 187 4.06 0.89 12.29
C ARG A 187 4.27 -0.57 12.60
N CYS A 188 4.17 -1.43 11.59
CA CYS A 188 4.57 -2.83 11.69
C CYS A 188 6.05 -3.02 11.36
N ALA A 189 6.58 -4.23 11.60
CA ALA A 189 7.96 -4.57 11.25
C ALA A 189 8.28 -4.32 9.76
N LEU A 190 7.29 -4.49 8.87
CA LEU A 190 7.44 -4.26 7.43
C LEU A 190 7.78 -2.81 7.08
N HIS A 191 7.32 -1.83 7.88
CA HIS A 191 7.68 -0.42 7.69
C HIS A 191 9.18 -0.19 7.93
N PHE A 192 9.74 -0.86 8.94
CA PHE A 192 11.15 -0.71 9.28
C PHE A 192 12.05 -1.40 8.26
N THR A 193 11.74 -2.65 7.88
CA THR A 193 12.51 -3.37 6.85
C THR A 193 12.43 -2.67 5.50
N ALA A 194 11.28 -2.06 5.19
CA ALA A 194 11.09 -1.26 4.00
C ALA A 194 11.93 0.02 4.01
N ALA A 195 11.96 0.75 5.13
CA ALA A 195 12.74 1.98 5.29
C ALA A 195 14.26 1.76 5.25
N ILE A 196 14.73 0.56 5.61
CA ILE A 196 16.17 0.18 5.56
C ILE A 196 16.55 -0.34 4.16
N GLY A 197 15.58 -0.82 3.38
CA GLY A 197 15.83 -1.45 2.09
C GLY A 197 16.26 -2.92 2.19
N ASN A 198 15.92 -3.59 3.30
CA ASN A 198 16.24 -5.00 3.48
C ASN A 198 15.15 -5.88 2.85
N ALA A 199 15.33 -6.19 1.56
CA ALA A 199 14.39 -6.99 0.79
C ALA A 199 14.22 -8.42 1.35
N ASP A 200 15.26 -9.02 1.92
CA ASP A 200 15.20 -10.39 2.47
C ASP A 200 14.32 -10.45 3.73
N CYS A 201 14.48 -9.50 4.65
CA CYS A 201 13.60 -9.40 5.83
C CYS A 201 12.18 -9.04 5.43
N THR A 202 12.01 -8.22 4.38
CA THR A 202 10.69 -7.85 3.85
C THR A 202 9.97 -9.08 3.28
N ARG A 203 10.64 -9.88 2.44
CA ARG A 203 10.10 -11.15 1.93
C ARG A 203 9.77 -12.12 3.06
N LEU A 204 10.66 -12.27 4.05
CA LEU A 204 10.41 -13.11 5.21
C LEU A 204 9.14 -12.69 5.96
N LEU A 205 8.94 -11.40 6.22
CA LEU A 205 7.74 -10.91 6.89
C LEU A 205 6.46 -11.19 6.07
N LEU A 206 6.53 -11.00 4.75
CA LEU A 206 5.42 -11.27 3.82
C LEU A 206 5.06 -12.76 3.78
N GLU A 207 6.05 -13.67 3.74
CA GLU A 207 5.85 -15.12 3.84
C GLU A 207 5.11 -15.53 5.13
N TYR A 208 5.32 -14.79 6.21
CA TYR A 208 4.65 -15.01 7.50
C TYR A 208 3.33 -14.26 7.65
N GLY A 209 2.81 -13.68 6.55
CA GLY A 209 1.49 -13.05 6.49
C GLY A 209 1.43 -11.67 7.12
N ALA A 210 2.53 -10.92 7.06
CA ALA A 210 2.50 -9.48 7.32
C ALA A 210 1.53 -8.79 6.34
N ASP A 211 0.74 -7.85 6.85
CA ASP A 211 -0.11 -6.99 6.04
C ASP A 211 0.76 -6.03 5.22
N VAL A 212 0.78 -6.24 3.91
CA VAL A 212 1.57 -5.47 2.94
C VAL A 212 1.09 -4.01 2.85
N ASN A 213 -0.19 -3.76 3.12
CA ASN A 213 -0.87 -2.47 3.02
C ASN A 213 -1.12 -1.82 4.38
N ALA A 214 -0.44 -2.30 5.43
CA ALA A 214 -0.55 -1.75 6.77
C ALA A 214 -0.20 -0.25 6.76
N ALA A 215 -1.12 0.62 7.18
CA ALA A 215 -0.89 2.06 7.25
C ALA A 215 -0.53 2.52 8.67
N ASP A 216 0.53 3.32 8.78
CA ASP A 216 0.91 3.97 10.03
C ASP A 216 -0.02 5.14 10.41
N LYS A 217 0.32 5.89 11.47
CA LYS A 217 -0.50 7.05 11.90
C LYS A 217 -0.61 8.16 10.85
N GLU A 218 0.40 8.31 10.00
CA GLU A 218 0.46 9.33 8.95
C GLU A 218 -0.08 8.79 7.61
N GLY A 219 -0.59 7.56 7.59
CA GLY A 219 -1.11 6.91 6.40
C GLY A 219 -0.01 6.32 5.50
N TYR A 220 1.26 6.35 5.92
CA TYR A 220 2.32 5.74 5.14
C TYR A 220 2.23 4.22 5.22
N THR A 221 2.33 3.58 4.06
CA THR A 221 2.45 2.13 3.92
C THR A 221 3.93 1.72 3.84
N PRO A 222 4.25 0.42 3.97
CA PRO A 222 5.58 -0.10 3.69
C PRO A 222 6.09 0.29 2.29
N LEU A 223 5.20 0.34 1.30
CA LEU A 223 5.53 0.79 -0.06
C LEU A 223 5.96 2.26 -0.08
N HIS A 224 5.24 3.15 0.62
CA HIS A 224 5.66 4.55 0.76
C HIS A 224 7.04 4.70 1.41
N MET A 225 7.34 3.89 2.43
CA MET A 225 8.65 3.91 3.09
C MET A 225 9.74 3.45 2.11
N ALA A 226 9.56 2.31 1.45
CA ALA A 226 10.52 1.82 0.46
C ALA A 226 10.74 2.82 -0.69
N ALA A 227 9.66 3.46 -1.14
CA ALA A 227 9.65 4.51 -2.17
C ALA A 227 10.43 5.75 -1.73
N GLY A 228 10.06 6.34 -0.58
CA GLY A 228 10.67 7.57 -0.07
C GLY A 228 12.16 7.44 0.27
N TYR A 229 12.59 6.24 0.66
CA TYR A 229 14.01 5.92 0.91
C TYR A 229 14.75 5.37 -0.32
N LEU A 230 14.07 5.23 -1.47
CA LEU A 230 14.61 4.84 -2.77
C LEU A 230 15.18 3.41 -2.82
N HIS A 231 14.49 2.45 -2.20
CA HIS A 231 14.92 1.05 -2.13
C HIS A 231 14.21 0.17 -3.17
N THR A 232 14.74 0.17 -4.41
CA THR A 232 14.14 -0.53 -5.57
C THR A 232 13.87 -2.01 -5.33
N SER A 233 14.82 -2.76 -4.74
CA SER A 233 14.66 -4.20 -4.49
C SER A 233 13.52 -4.52 -3.52
N THR A 234 13.31 -3.68 -2.51
CA THR A 234 12.21 -3.80 -1.56
C THR A 234 10.89 -3.39 -2.21
N VAL A 235 10.88 -2.34 -3.03
CA VAL A 235 9.68 -1.93 -3.79
C VAL A 235 9.19 -3.08 -4.67
N ILE A 236 10.09 -3.72 -5.42
CA ILE A 236 9.74 -4.92 -6.22
C ILE A 236 9.13 -6.01 -5.34
N ALA A 237 9.78 -6.35 -4.21
CA ALA A 237 9.29 -7.40 -3.32
C ALA A 237 7.91 -7.10 -2.71
N LEU A 238 7.59 -5.83 -2.47
CA LEU A 238 6.28 -5.40 -1.97
C LEU A 238 5.21 -5.48 -3.07
N LEU A 239 5.53 -5.02 -4.28
CA LEU A 239 4.63 -5.07 -5.44
C LEU A 239 4.33 -6.52 -5.84
N GLU A 240 5.36 -7.39 -5.88
CA GLU A 240 5.19 -8.85 -6.09
C GLU A 240 4.26 -9.51 -5.06
N ALA A 241 4.18 -8.94 -3.86
CA ALA A 241 3.31 -9.43 -2.79
C ALA A 241 1.91 -8.78 -2.77
N GLY A 242 1.58 -7.98 -3.79
CA GLY A 242 0.26 -7.33 -3.93
C GLY A 242 0.12 -6.05 -3.10
N ALA A 243 1.20 -5.29 -2.90
CA ALA A 243 1.12 -3.95 -2.35
C ALA A 243 0.25 -3.05 -3.24
N ASP A 244 -0.65 -2.29 -2.63
CA ASP A 244 -1.46 -1.29 -3.31
C ASP A 244 -0.59 -0.07 -3.66
N SER A 245 -0.32 0.12 -4.95
CA SER A 245 0.46 1.22 -5.50
C SER A 245 -0.31 2.55 -5.53
N GLU A 246 -1.62 2.54 -5.35
CA GLU A 246 -2.48 3.72 -5.38
C GLU A 246 -2.92 4.19 -3.99
N GLN A 247 -2.64 3.39 -2.94
CA GLN A 247 -3.00 3.74 -1.58
C GLN A 247 -2.38 5.08 -1.20
N LYS A 248 -3.21 6.02 -0.73
CA LYS A 248 -2.79 7.38 -0.41
C LYS A 248 -2.41 7.55 1.06
N ASP A 249 -1.37 8.33 1.32
CA ASP A 249 -1.02 8.83 2.65
C ASP A 249 -2.04 9.87 3.16
N ASN A 250 -1.89 10.34 4.41
CA ASN A 250 -2.77 11.37 4.97
C ASN A 250 -2.66 12.73 4.27
N GLN A 251 -1.63 12.94 3.44
CA GLN A 251 -1.50 14.12 2.59
C GLN A 251 -2.16 13.93 1.22
N GLY A 252 -2.77 12.77 0.96
CA GLY A 252 -3.43 12.45 -0.30
C GLY A 252 -2.48 12.04 -1.41
N ARG A 253 -1.23 11.71 -1.10
CA ARG A 253 -0.21 11.29 -2.07
C ARG A 253 -0.12 9.79 -2.09
N ASP A 254 -0.09 9.20 -3.28
CA ASP A 254 0.34 7.82 -3.47
C ASP A 254 1.89 7.71 -3.42
N PRO A 255 2.46 6.49 -3.38
CA PRO A 255 3.91 6.29 -3.37
C PRO A 255 4.66 6.94 -4.55
N LEU A 256 4.07 7.01 -5.75
CA LEU A 256 4.70 7.62 -6.91
C LEU A 256 4.72 9.15 -6.79
N GLN A 257 3.60 9.76 -6.40
CA GLN A 257 3.49 11.19 -6.10
C GLN A 257 4.41 11.62 -4.96
N LEU A 258 4.64 10.74 -3.97
CA LEU A 258 5.64 10.95 -2.93
C LEU A 258 7.05 11.06 -3.55
N ILE A 259 7.43 10.15 -4.46
CA ILE A 259 8.71 10.19 -5.17
C ILE A 259 8.83 11.47 -6.01
N ASP A 260 7.79 11.84 -6.74
CA ASP A 260 7.76 13.03 -7.58
C ASP A 260 8.00 14.30 -6.76
N SER A 261 7.44 14.36 -5.55
CA SER A 261 7.65 15.47 -4.61
C SER A 261 9.13 15.60 -4.16
N LEU A 262 9.95 14.54 -4.30
CA LEU A 262 11.37 14.56 -3.98
C LEU A 262 12.25 15.05 -5.13
N ARG A 263 11.79 14.99 -6.40
CA ARG A 263 12.58 15.41 -7.58
C ARG A 263 13.09 16.86 -7.49
N PRO A 264 12.29 17.86 -7.08
CA PRO A 264 12.76 19.25 -6.97
C PRO A 264 13.92 19.43 -5.98
N ASN A 265 14.03 18.56 -4.97
CA ASN A 265 15.10 18.60 -3.97
C ASN A 265 16.42 17.99 -4.47
N LEU A 266 16.45 17.46 -5.69
CA LEU A 266 17.59 16.76 -6.30
C LEU A 266 17.99 17.45 -7.63
N PRO A 267 18.45 18.71 -7.60
CA PRO A 267 18.74 19.47 -8.81
C PRO A 267 19.88 18.85 -9.63
N PRO A 268 19.84 18.97 -10.97
CA PRO A 268 20.82 18.34 -11.85
C PRO A 268 22.23 18.94 -11.76
N SER A 269 22.35 20.12 -11.15
CA SER A 269 23.61 20.86 -11.00
C SER A 269 24.56 20.27 -9.96
N VAL A 270 24.13 19.33 -9.11
CA VAL A 270 24.95 18.78 -8.01
C VAL A 270 25.36 17.33 -8.30
N PRO A 271 26.63 17.07 -8.70
CA PRO A 271 27.09 15.73 -9.08
C PRO A 271 27.01 14.69 -7.94
N GLN A 272 27.12 15.13 -6.68
CA GLN A 272 27.04 14.26 -5.51
C GLN A 272 25.66 13.61 -5.34
N LEU A 273 24.62 14.19 -5.95
CA LEU A 273 23.26 13.67 -5.90
C LEU A 273 22.94 12.73 -7.07
N LEU A 274 23.86 12.53 -8.00
CA LEU A 274 23.66 11.65 -9.16
C LEU A 274 23.23 10.23 -8.78
N PRO A 275 23.85 9.55 -7.78
CA PRO A 275 23.41 8.20 -7.38
C PRO A 275 21.99 8.21 -6.82
N LYS A 276 21.63 9.23 -6.04
CA LYS A 276 20.30 9.38 -5.45
C LYS A 276 19.23 9.64 -6.50
N ARG A 277 19.55 10.42 -7.54
CA ARG A 277 18.67 10.62 -8.71
C ARG A 277 18.48 9.34 -9.50
N ALA A 278 19.55 8.59 -9.76
CA ALA A 278 19.46 7.31 -10.45
C ALA A 278 18.60 6.30 -9.67
N ALA A 279 18.74 6.23 -8.34
CA ALA A 279 17.89 5.39 -7.50
C ALA A 279 16.42 5.85 -7.52
N LEU A 280 16.18 7.16 -7.52
CA LEU A 280 14.85 7.74 -7.63
C LEU A 280 14.16 7.31 -8.93
N GLU A 281 14.82 7.50 -10.07
CA GLU A 281 14.25 7.12 -11.37
C GLU A 281 14.10 5.60 -11.51
N ALA A 282 15.00 4.81 -10.90
CA ALA A 282 14.86 3.37 -10.88
C ALA A 282 13.60 2.90 -10.13
N VAL A 283 13.28 3.52 -8.99
CA VAL A 283 12.04 3.21 -8.26
C VAL A 283 10.82 3.70 -9.02
N ALA A 284 10.84 4.94 -9.53
CA ALA A 284 9.73 5.49 -10.29
C ALA A 284 9.38 4.60 -11.50
N ARG A 285 10.40 4.14 -12.23
CA ARG A 285 10.22 3.21 -13.35
C ARG A 285 9.55 1.91 -12.91
N VAL A 286 10.02 1.28 -11.84
CA VAL A 286 9.41 0.03 -11.34
C VAL A 286 7.94 0.23 -10.93
N MET A 287 7.62 1.38 -10.31
CA MET A 287 6.25 1.67 -9.92
C MET A 287 5.35 1.86 -11.13
N VAL A 288 5.81 2.58 -12.15
CA VAL A 288 5.11 2.75 -13.43
C VAL A 288 4.94 1.39 -14.14
N ASP A 289 6.00 0.61 -14.29
CA ASP A 289 5.97 -0.71 -14.93
C ASP A 289 4.99 -1.69 -14.22
N SER A 290 4.66 -1.45 -12.95
CA SER A 290 3.74 -2.29 -12.16
C SER A 290 2.31 -1.72 -12.05
N LEU A 291 2.09 -0.48 -12.49
CA LEU A 291 0.78 0.20 -12.46
C LEU A 291 -0.06 -0.13 -13.69
N PHE A 292 0.56 -0.52 -14.79
CA PHE A 292 -0.13 -0.81 -16.05
C PHE A 292 -0.13 -2.31 -16.31
N GLU A 293 -1.32 -2.91 -16.37
CA GLU A 293 -1.49 -4.04 -17.27
C GLU A 293 -1.28 -3.48 -18.69
N ASP A 294 -0.43 -4.11 -19.49
CA ASP A 294 -0.25 -3.77 -20.91
C ASP A 294 -1.58 -4.05 -21.65
N VAL A 295 -2.55 -3.14 -21.53
CA VAL A 295 -3.81 -3.19 -22.26
C VAL A 295 -3.59 -2.40 -23.54
N GLU A 296 -3.52 -3.11 -24.67
CA GLU A 296 -3.40 -2.46 -25.97
C GLU A 296 -4.64 -1.60 -26.24
N PRO A 297 -4.49 -0.28 -26.46
CA PRO A 297 -5.60 0.54 -26.91
C PRO A 297 -5.99 0.13 -28.33
N GLU A 298 -7.29 0.02 -28.60
CA GLU A 298 -7.81 -0.28 -29.95
C GLU A 298 -7.77 0.98 -30.82
N LYS A 299 -8.20 2.13 -30.28
CA LYS A 299 -8.22 3.42 -30.98
C LYS A 299 -8.14 4.60 -30.00
N ILE A 300 -7.43 5.66 -30.39
CA ILE A 300 -7.65 7.02 -29.87
C ILE A 300 -8.76 7.72 -30.69
N LEU A 301 -9.79 8.20 -30.00
CA LEU A 301 -10.98 8.81 -30.57
C LEU A 301 -10.90 10.34 -30.62
N GLU A 302 -10.49 10.96 -29.52
CA GLU A 302 -10.52 12.42 -29.34
C GLU A 302 -9.32 12.90 -28.51
N GLU A 303 -8.88 14.14 -28.75
CA GLU A 303 -7.91 14.85 -27.92
C GLU A 303 -8.60 16.04 -27.23
N ARG A 304 -8.32 16.21 -25.93
CA ARG A 304 -8.67 17.42 -25.17
C ARG A 304 -7.47 17.90 -24.35
N ARG A 305 -7.60 19.11 -23.81
CA ARG A 305 -6.69 19.59 -22.75
C ARG A 305 -7.39 19.48 -21.40
N GLY A 306 -6.78 18.77 -20.47
CA GLY A 306 -7.24 18.63 -19.09
C GLY A 306 -7.17 19.95 -18.31
N GLU A 307 -7.73 19.97 -17.11
CA GLU A 307 -7.74 21.16 -16.24
C GLU A 307 -6.33 21.63 -15.84
N SER A 308 -5.35 20.72 -15.83
CA SER A 308 -3.92 20.99 -15.59
C SER A 308 -3.19 21.57 -16.82
N GLY A 309 -3.82 21.59 -18.00
CA GLY A 309 -3.23 21.99 -19.27
C GLY A 309 -2.48 20.87 -20.01
N GLU A 310 -2.48 19.66 -19.46
CA GLU A 310 -1.93 18.44 -20.07
C GLU A 310 -2.87 17.90 -21.16
N ARG A 311 -2.34 17.19 -22.16
CA ARG A 311 -3.14 16.53 -23.20
C ARG A 311 -3.77 15.28 -22.62
N GLU A 312 -5.05 15.09 -22.89
CA GLU A 312 -5.82 13.90 -22.54
C GLU A 312 -6.48 13.35 -23.79
N PHE A 313 -6.55 12.04 -23.90
CA PHE A 313 -7.04 11.32 -25.07
C PHE A 313 -8.17 10.40 -24.67
N LEU A 314 -9.25 10.38 -25.45
CA LEU A 314 -10.31 9.40 -25.27
C LEU A 314 -9.89 8.12 -25.98
N VAL A 315 -9.67 7.06 -25.20
CA VAL A 315 -9.13 5.78 -25.67
C VAL A 315 -10.22 4.72 -25.61
N ARG A 316 -10.39 3.98 -26.71
CA ARG A 316 -11.17 2.74 -26.78
C ARG A 316 -10.26 1.55 -26.53
N TRP A 317 -10.69 0.61 -25.69
CA TRP A 317 -9.91 -0.56 -25.30
C TRP A 317 -10.37 -1.83 -26.01
N LYS A 318 -9.42 -2.70 -26.35
CA LYS A 318 -9.66 -3.97 -27.05
C LYS A 318 -10.29 -4.99 -26.10
N GLY A 319 -11.47 -5.53 -26.44
CA GLY A 319 -12.20 -6.51 -25.61
C GLY A 319 -13.44 -5.96 -24.90
N ALA A 320 -13.96 -4.82 -25.33
CA ALA A 320 -15.16 -4.23 -24.76
C ALA A 320 -16.49 -4.80 -25.33
N ASP A 321 -16.42 -5.83 -26.20
CA ASP A 321 -17.56 -6.45 -26.88
C ASP A 321 -17.70 -7.94 -26.53
N ASP A 322 -17.54 -8.25 -25.23
CA ASP A 322 -17.71 -9.60 -24.68
C ASP A 322 -19.20 -9.93 -24.45
N GLY A 323 -20.12 -9.26 -25.15
CA GLY A 323 -21.54 -9.62 -25.30
C GLY A 323 -22.35 -9.89 -24.02
N ASN A 324 -21.83 -9.58 -22.83
CA ASN A 324 -22.41 -10.04 -21.58
C ASN A 324 -22.00 -9.16 -20.39
N ASN A 325 -22.36 -7.87 -20.44
CA ASN A 325 -22.77 -7.08 -19.27
C ASN A 325 -23.27 -5.70 -19.72
N ASP A 326 -24.45 -5.32 -19.26
CA ASP A 326 -25.14 -4.05 -19.56
C ASP A 326 -24.52 -2.81 -18.85
N ASP A 327 -23.26 -2.86 -18.38
CA ASP A 327 -22.62 -1.78 -17.60
C ASP A 327 -21.14 -1.48 -17.95
N ASP A 328 -20.59 -1.98 -19.07
CA ASP A 328 -19.17 -1.74 -19.43
C ASP A 328 -19.01 -0.45 -20.27
N GLU A 329 -18.55 0.63 -19.61
CA GLU A 329 -18.06 1.86 -20.25
C GLU A 329 -16.80 1.55 -21.08
N THR A 330 -16.95 1.52 -22.40
CA THR A 330 -15.96 1.02 -23.37
C THR A 330 -14.87 2.03 -23.78
N ASP A 331 -15.00 3.31 -23.40
CA ASP A 331 -14.06 4.38 -23.77
C ASP A 331 -13.69 5.21 -22.53
N SER A 332 -12.40 5.46 -22.27
CA SER A 332 -11.95 6.23 -21.09
C SER A 332 -10.95 7.33 -21.47
N TRP A 333 -10.99 8.44 -20.73
CA TRP A 333 -10.02 9.54 -20.91
C TRP A 333 -8.72 9.21 -20.19
N VAL A 334 -7.62 9.18 -20.95
CA VAL A 334 -6.28 8.82 -20.50
C VAL A 334 -5.34 10.00 -20.70
N SER A 335 -4.43 10.25 -19.75
CA SER A 335 -3.43 11.31 -19.88
C SER A 335 -2.36 10.94 -20.91
N GLU A 336 -1.76 11.93 -21.57
CA GLU A 336 -0.55 11.74 -22.40
C GLU A 336 0.58 10.99 -21.66
N ARG A 337 0.64 11.10 -20.32
CA ARG A 337 1.64 10.38 -19.51
C ARG A 337 1.43 8.87 -19.43
N ASP A 338 0.19 8.44 -19.61
CA ASP A 338 -0.25 7.06 -19.40
C ASP A 338 -0.44 6.33 -20.73
N LEU A 339 -0.15 6.99 -21.86
CA LEU A 339 -0.14 6.41 -23.21
C LEU A 339 1.29 6.16 -23.68
N ALA A 340 1.48 5.07 -24.43
CA ALA A 340 2.77 4.74 -24.99
C ALA A 340 3.21 5.78 -26.05
N GLU A 341 4.52 6.09 -26.08
CA GLU A 341 5.07 7.13 -26.97
C GLU A 341 4.84 6.84 -28.46
N ASP A 342 4.79 5.56 -28.84
CA ASP A 342 4.48 5.12 -30.20
C ASP A 342 3.02 5.40 -30.59
N VAL A 343 2.07 5.09 -29.70
CA VAL A 343 0.64 5.39 -29.90
C VAL A 343 0.41 6.90 -30.06
N LEU A 344 1.09 7.71 -29.26
CA LEU A 344 1.04 9.17 -29.35
C LEU A 344 1.69 9.69 -30.63
N ALA A 345 2.82 9.10 -31.05
CA ALA A 345 3.48 9.47 -32.29
C ALA A 345 2.59 9.16 -33.51
N ASP A 346 1.87 8.04 -33.50
CA ASP A 346 0.93 7.69 -34.56
C ASP A 346 -0.21 8.72 -34.64
N TRP A 347 -0.80 9.09 -33.49
CA TRP A 347 -1.81 10.15 -33.43
C TRP A 347 -1.31 11.51 -33.94
N ASP A 348 -0.13 11.95 -33.49
CA ASP A 348 0.45 13.24 -33.89
C ASP A 348 0.82 13.29 -35.38
N ASN A 349 1.13 12.13 -35.97
CA ASN A 349 1.39 11.99 -37.41
C ASN A 349 0.08 11.84 -38.23
N GLY A 350 -1.08 11.80 -37.58
CA GLY A 350 -2.37 11.54 -38.24
C GLY A 350 -2.45 10.15 -38.86
N LEU A 351 -1.65 9.21 -38.36
CA LEU A 351 -1.70 7.80 -38.70
C LEU A 351 -2.90 7.19 -37.96
N GLU A 352 -4.11 7.55 -38.40
CA GLU A 352 -5.29 6.81 -37.98
C GLU A 352 -5.14 5.36 -38.44
N TRP A 353 -5.55 4.41 -37.59
CA TRP A 353 -5.63 2.98 -37.88
C TRP A 353 -6.65 2.76 -39.02
N ALA A 354 -6.26 3.04 -40.25
CA ALA A 354 -7.08 2.79 -41.41
C ALA A 354 -7.09 1.28 -41.64
N ASP A 355 -8.28 0.69 -41.65
CA ASP A 355 -8.42 -0.72 -41.98
C ASP A 355 -8.13 -0.93 -43.47
N ALA A 356 -7.07 -1.68 -43.77
CA ALA A 356 -6.81 -2.13 -45.12
C ALA A 356 -7.94 -3.08 -45.58
N ALA A 357 -8.58 -2.75 -46.71
CA ALA A 357 -9.59 -3.60 -47.33
C ALA A 357 -8.95 -4.70 -48.18
N ALA A 358 -7.91 -4.36 -48.94
CA ALA A 358 -7.19 -5.29 -49.82
C ALA A 358 -5.83 -4.72 -50.23
N ILE A 359 -4.91 -5.61 -50.62
CA ILE A 359 -3.68 -5.26 -51.32
C ILE A 359 -3.92 -5.36 -52.82
N LEU A 360 -3.63 -4.27 -53.55
CA LEU A 360 -3.82 -4.18 -55.00
C LEU A 360 -2.54 -4.51 -55.78
N ASP A 361 -1.39 -4.10 -55.27
CA ASP A 361 -0.11 -4.26 -55.97
C ASP A 361 1.07 -4.37 -55.00
N LYS A 362 2.22 -4.86 -55.48
CA LYS A 362 3.48 -5.03 -54.73
C LYS A 362 4.64 -4.46 -55.52
N ARG A 363 5.44 -3.60 -54.89
CA ARG A 363 6.68 -3.05 -55.46
C ARG A 363 7.87 -3.19 -54.52
N ARG A 364 9.07 -3.04 -55.09
CA ARG A 364 10.32 -2.94 -54.33
C ARG A 364 10.97 -1.60 -54.61
N VAL A 365 11.19 -0.80 -53.56
CA VAL A 365 11.87 0.50 -53.62
C VAL A 365 13.01 0.46 -52.62
N ASP A 366 14.24 0.73 -53.08
CA ASP A 366 15.45 0.78 -52.26
C ASP A 366 15.70 -0.46 -51.37
N GLY A 367 15.28 -1.63 -51.85
CA GLY A 367 15.42 -2.91 -51.13
C GLY A 367 14.26 -3.24 -50.20
N ASN A 368 13.38 -2.28 -49.92
CA ASN A 368 12.20 -2.45 -49.08
C ASN A 368 10.97 -2.83 -49.93
N VAL A 369 10.13 -3.69 -49.39
CA VAL A 369 8.86 -4.09 -50.01
C VAL A 369 7.78 -3.09 -49.60
N GLN A 370 7.00 -2.65 -50.58
CA GLN A 370 5.82 -1.81 -50.36
C GLN A 370 4.62 -2.42 -51.07
N TYR A 371 3.45 -2.28 -50.46
CA TYR A 371 2.17 -2.73 -50.98
C TYR A 371 1.26 -1.54 -51.26
N LEU A 372 0.53 -1.58 -52.37
CA LEU A 372 -0.51 -0.61 -52.65
C LEU A 372 -1.77 -1.07 -51.92
N VAL A 373 -2.17 -0.34 -50.89
CA VAL A 373 -3.28 -0.69 -50.01
C VAL A 373 -4.51 0.07 -50.45
N LYS A 374 -5.61 -0.68 -50.58
CA LYS A 374 -6.95 -0.11 -50.70
C LYS A 374 -7.57 -0.04 -49.32
N TRP A 375 -8.01 1.13 -48.91
CA TRP A 375 -8.57 1.35 -47.57
C TRP A 375 -10.08 1.10 -47.51
N LYS A 376 -10.59 0.66 -46.36
CA LYS A 376 -12.03 0.37 -46.16
C LYS A 376 -12.88 1.64 -46.07
N ASP A 377 -12.30 2.73 -45.61
CA ASP A 377 -12.93 4.05 -45.48
C ASP A 377 -13.16 4.76 -46.83
N GLY A 378 -12.55 4.27 -47.91
CA GLY A 378 -12.69 4.80 -49.25
C GLY A 378 -11.73 5.95 -49.57
N GLU A 379 -10.71 6.17 -48.74
CA GLU A 379 -9.60 7.07 -49.03
C GLU A 379 -8.76 6.59 -50.23
N GLU A 380 -7.91 7.47 -50.77
CA GLU A 380 -7.06 7.15 -51.93
C GLU A 380 -6.11 5.98 -51.63
N ASP A 381 -5.91 5.09 -52.61
CA ASP A 381 -5.00 3.95 -52.46
C ASP A 381 -3.54 4.43 -52.29
N THR A 382 -2.91 4.11 -51.15
CA THR A 382 -1.54 4.54 -50.82
C THR A 382 -0.53 3.39 -50.80
N TRP A 383 0.75 3.73 -51.00
CA TRP A 383 1.85 2.75 -50.94
C TRP A 383 2.41 2.67 -49.53
N GLU A 384 2.10 1.58 -48.84
CA GLU A 384 2.53 1.34 -47.47
C GLU A 384 3.71 0.36 -47.40
N PRO A 385 4.66 0.56 -46.46
CA PRO A 385 5.71 -0.40 -46.20
C PRO A 385 5.13 -1.70 -45.61
N GLU A 386 5.83 -2.81 -45.81
CA GLU A 386 5.39 -4.15 -45.34
C GLU A 386 5.05 -4.20 -43.84
N GLN A 387 5.70 -3.38 -43.01
CA GLN A 387 5.43 -3.31 -41.57
C GLN A 387 4.07 -2.69 -41.22
N ASN A 388 3.50 -1.87 -42.11
CA ASN A 388 2.25 -1.14 -41.89
C ASN A 388 1.04 -1.88 -42.47
N VAL A 389 1.24 -3.08 -43.05
CA VAL A 389 0.19 -3.84 -43.70
C VAL A 389 -0.04 -5.15 -42.96
N GLU A 390 -1.31 -5.44 -42.69
CA GLU A 390 -1.73 -6.61 -41.93
C GLU A 390 -1.25 -7.93 -42.60
N GLU A 391 -0.68 -8.83 -41.79
CA GLU A 391 0.02 -10.01 -42.32
C GLU A 391 -0.92 -10.99 -43.04
N THR A 392 -2.19 -11.10 -42.62
CA THR A 392 -3.14 -12.00 -43.30
C THR A 392 -3.51 -11.50 -44.70
N LEU A 393 -3.63 -10.18 -44.90
CA LEU A 393 -3.80 -9.57 -46.22
C LEU A 393 -2.59 -9.81 -47.13
N ILE A 394 -1.37 -9.69 -46.59
CA ILE A 394 -0.14 -10.00 -47.34
C ILE A 394 -0.17 -11.45 -47.83
N ARG A 395 -0.43 -12.39 -46.91
CA ARG A 395 -0.49 -13.83 -47.25
C ARG A 395 -1.57 -14.12 -48.29
N ALA A 396 -2.76 -13.55 -48.14
CA ALA A 396 -3.86 -13.72 -49.10
C ALA A 396 -3.49 -13.22 -50.50
N TYR A 397 -2.85 -12.05 -50.58
CA TYR A 397 -2.36 -11.49 -51.84
C TYR A 397 -1.29 -12.38 -52.49
N GLU A 398 -0.29 -12.82 -51.72
CA GLU A 398 0.79 -13.67 -52.24
C GLU A 398 0.27 -15.03 -52.74
N ASP A 399 -0.67 -15.65 -52.01
CA ASP A 399 -1.33 -16.88 -52.42
C ASP A 399 -2.08 -16.73 -53.75
N GLU A 400 -2.77 -15.60 -53.95
CA GLU A 400 -3.47 -15.31 -55.21
C GLU A 400 -2.47 -15.12 -56.37
N GLN A 401 -1.38 -14.39 -56.14
CA GLN A 401 -0.32 -14.21 -57.13
C GLN A 401 0.33 -15.54 -57.53
N ASP A 402 0.55 -16.43 -56.57
CA ASP A 402 1.17 -17.73 -56.84
C ASP A 402 0.21 -18.70 -57.54
N LYS A 403 -1.09 -18.69 -57.20
CA LYS A 403 -2.13 -19.38 -57.98
C LYS A 403 -2.16 -18.89 -59.43
N ALA A 404 -2.14 -17.57 -59.65
CA ALA A 404 -2.12 -16.98 -60.98
C ALA A 404 -0.86 -17.36 -61.78
N LYS A 405 0.33 -17.35 -61.14
CA LYS A 405 1.57 -17.83 -61.76
C LYS A 405 1.51 -19.31 -62.11
N ALA A 406 0.97 -20.15 -61.23
CA ALA A 406 0.82 -21.58 -61.46
C ALA A 406 -0.12 -21.87 -62.64
N GLN A 407 -1.26 -21.16 -62.73
CA GLN A 407 -2.18 -21.25 -63.86
C GLN A 407 -1.53 -20.82 -65.18
N ARG A 408 -0.76 -19.71 -65.20
CA ARG A 408 -0.02 -19.27 -66.38
C ARG A 408 1.03 -20.28 -66.82
N ARG A 409 1.75 -20.90 -65.87
CA ARG A 409 2.72 -21.98 -66.15
C ARG A 409 2.03 -23.22 -66.74
N ALA A 410 0.88 -23.61 -66.16
CA ALA A 410 0.09 -24.73 -66.66
C ALA A 410 -0.45 -24.47 -68.08
N ALA A 411 -0.98 -23.27 -68.33
CA ALA A 411 -1.46 -22.85 -69.66
C ALA A 411 -0.32 -22.84 -70.69
N ARG A 412 0.87 -22.34 -70.32
CA ARG A 412 2.05 -22.37 -71.20
C ARG A 412 2.51 -23.79 -71.50
N LYS A 413 2.46 -24.70 -70.51
CA LYS A 413 2.79 -26.12 -70.70
C LYS A 413 1.79 -26.79 -71.64
N ALA A 414 0.49 -26.58 -71.43
CA ALA A 414 -0.56 -27.11 -72.30
C ALA A 414 -0.44 -26.59 -73.74
N ALA A 415 -0.12 -25.29 -73.93
CA ALA A 415 0.11 -24.72 -75.26
C ALA A 415 1.36 -25.29 -75.95
N ALA A 416 2.42 -25.61 -75.20
CA ALA A 416 3.62 -26.25 -75.73
C ALA A 416 3.37 -27.70 -76.14
N GLU A 417 2.53 -28.43 -75.40
CA GLU A 417 2.15 -29.81 -75.73
C GLU A 417 1.28 -29.87 -76.99
N MET A 418 0.39 -28.89 -77.22
CA MET A 418 -0.42 -28.80 -78.45
C MET A 418 0.45 -28.50 -79.69
N ASN A 419 1.39 -27.56 -79.62
CA ASN A 419 2.30 -27.27 -80.74
C ASN A 419 3.34 -28.37 -81.02
N GLY A 420 3.60 -29.27 -80.07
CA GLY A 420 4.47 -30.43 -80.26
C GLY A 420 3.87 -31.55 -81.11
N THR A 421 2.55 -31.54 -81.34
CA THR A 421 1.84 -32.58 -82.09
C THR A 421 1.70 -32.32 -83.60
N GLU A 422 1.93 -31.09 -84.08
CA GLU A 422 1.81 -30.75 -85.51
C GLU A 422 3.07 -31.05 -86.35
N ASN A 423 4.24 -31.32 -85.73
CA ASN A 423 5.50 -31.55 -86.46
C ASN A 423 5.86 -33.03 -86.68
N ASN A 424 4.92 -33.95 -86.50
CA ASN A 424 5.16 -35.38 -86.72
C ASN A 424 4.16 -35.97 -87.74
N VAL A 425 4.10 -35.37 -88.92
CA VAL A 425 3.56 -36.04 -90.12
C VAL A 425 4.72 -36.77 -90.80
N PRO A 426 4.73 -38.12 -90.87
CA PRO A 426 5.76 -38.83 -91.60
C PRO A 426 5.53 -38.63 -93.10
N VAL A 427 6.54 -38.11 -93.81
CA VAL A 427 6.59 -38.12 -95.28
C VAL A 427 6.67 -39.58 -95.71
N ALA A 428 5.61 -40.07 -96.35
CA ALA A 428 5.51 -41.41 -96.92
C ALA A 428 5.97 -41.43 -98.38
#